data_AF-X1U783-F1
#
_entry.id   AF-X1U783-F1
#
_cell.length_a   1.000
_cell.length_b   1.000
_cell.length_c   1.000
_cell.angle_alpha   90.00
_cell.angle_beta   90.00
_cell.angle_gamma   90.00
#
_symmetry.space_group_name_H-M   'P 1'
#
loop_
_entity.id
_entity.type
_entity.pdbx_description
1 polymer ?
#
loop_
_entity_poly.entity_id
_entity_poly.type
_entity_poly.pdbx_seq_one_letter_code
_entity_poly.pdbx_strand_id
1 'polypeptide(L)'
;MRIGGAIHSRDHTERLFEFLGLPLGREGQWLTVEPIDRISPFELTVPGDISSAAFFITAALICGQELRVNRCGLNPSRLGFIEVIKRMGARLELEEGEPTGGEPWGALRVLPGPLHGTEVTSDEIPSLIDEIPLLAVLGAFAERDHPC
;
A
#
# COMPACT_ATOMS: atom_id res chain seq x y z
N MET A 1 1.33 -13.83 24.58
CA MET A 1 0.40 -14.38 23.56
C MET A 1 1.20 -14.66 22.30
N ARG A 2 0.92 -15.76 21.60
CA ARG A 2 1.55 -16.09 20.31
C ARG A 2 0.48 -16.11 19.21
N ILE A 3 0.74 -15.42 18.11
CA ILE A 3 -0.17 -15.25 16.96
C ILE A 3 0.59 -15.66 15.71
N GLY A 4 -0.03 -16.33 14.76
CA GLY A 4 0.59 -16.65 13.48
C GLY A 4 -0.43 -16.87 12.37
N GLY A 5 0.05 -16.84 11.13
CA GLY A 5 -0.76 -17.00 9.93
C GLY A 5 0.05 -17.59 8.78
N ALA A 6 -0.61 -18.29 7.87
CA ALA A 6 0.05 -18.91 6.71
C ALA A 6 0.47 -17.90 5.63
N ILE A 7 -0.12 -16.70 5.65
CA ILE A 7 0.10 -15.63 4.68
C ILE A 7 0.41 -14.35 5.45
N HIS A 8 1.38 -13.57 4.96
CA HIS A 8 1.71 -12.29 5.55
C HIS A 8 0.55 -11.30 5.38
N SER A 9 0.05 -10.77 6.49
CA SER A 9 -0.98 -9.73 6.52
C SER A 9 -0.36 -8.34 6.64
N ARG A 10 -1.20 -7.32 6.75
CA ARG A 10 -0.79 -5.96 7.13
C ARG A 10 -0.01 -5.98 8.45
N ASP A 11 1.01 -5.14 8.56
CA ASP A 11 1.96 -5.09 9.70
C ASP A 11 1.88 -3.79 10.53
N HIS A 12 0.78 -3.02 10.41
CA HIS A 12 0.61 -1.73 11.07
C HIS A 12 0.74 -1.80 12.61
N THR A 13 0.26 -2.91 13.21
CA THR A 13 0.32 -3.08 14.67
C THR A 13 1.77 -3.32 15.10
N GLU A 14 2.49 -4.14 14.36
CA GLU A 14 3.87 -4.52 14.61
C GLU A 14 4.80 -3.31 14.49
N ARG A 15 4.60 -2.48 13.45
CA ARG A 15 5.34 -1.22 13.27
C ARG A 15 5.11 -0.26 14.42
N LEU A 16 3.87 -0.15 14.90
CA LEU A 16 3.56 0.69 16.06
C LEU A 16 4.22 0.15 17.34
N PHE A 17 4.24 -1.17 17.54
CA PHE A 17 4.95 -1.79 18.66
C PHE A 17 6.44 -1.46 18.64
N GLU A 18 7.09 -1.60 17.49
CA GLU A 18 8.50 -1.26 17.31
C GLU A 18 8.77 0.23 17.56
N PHE A 19 7.92 1.11 17.02
CA PHE A 19 8.03 2.57 17.24
C PHE A 19 7.91 2.95 18.72
N LEU A 20 7.03 2.29 19.46
CA LEU A 20 6.83 2.52 20.89
C LEU A 20 7.84 1.78 21.78
N GLY A 21 8.76 1.00 21.20
CA GLY A 21 9.72 0.18 21.94
C GLY A 21 9.04 -0.93 22.78
N LEU A 22 7.88 -1.40 22.37
CA LEU A 22 7.14 -2.46 23.05
C LEU A 22 7.70 -3.84 22.69
N PRO A 23 7.66 -4.82 23.62
CA PRO A 23 8.16 -6.16 23.39
C PRO A 23 7.36 -6.87 22.28
N LEU A 24 8.03 -7.16 21.17
CA LEU A 24 7.49 -7.91 20.05
C LEU A 24 8.54 -8.92 19.55
N GLY A 25 8.29 -10.21 19.77
CA GLY A 25 9.10 -11.29 19.23
C GLY A 25 8.62 -11.72 17.84
N ARG A 26 9.56 -12.01 16.93
CA ARG A 26 9.30 -12.52 15.59
C ARG A 26 10.06 -13.82 15.34
N GLU A 27 9.35 -14.89 15.02
CA GLU A 27 9.93 -16.20 14.70
C GLU A 27 9.18 -16.85 13.52
N GLY A 28 9.74 -16.74 12.31
CA GLY A 28 9.09 -17.19 11.08
C GLY A 28 7.73 -16.50 10.90
N GLN A 29 6.67 -17.30 10.82
CA GLN A 29 5.28 -16.83 10.68
C GLN A 29 4.61 -16.47 12.02
N TRP A 30 5.34 -16.51 13.13
CA TRP A 30 4.82 -16.29 14.46
C TRP A 30 5.27 -14.95 15.05
N LEU A 31 4.31 -14.24 15.62
CA LEU A 31 4.49 -13.08 16.46
C LEU A 31 4.25 -13.47 17.91
N THR A 32 5.10 -12.98 18.80
CA THR A 32 4.93 -13.14 20.25
C THR A 32 4.83 -11.77 20.89
N VAL A 33 3.73 -11.55 21.61
CA VAL A 33 3.48 -10.32 22.36
C VAL A 33 3.51 -10.64 23.85
N GLU A 34 4.20 -9.82 24.63
CA GLU A 34 4.27 -9.95 26.08
C GLU A 34 3.30 -8.98 26.77
N PRO A 35 2.75 -9.32 27.94
CA PRO A 35 1.94 -8.38 28.72
C PRO A 35 2.74 -7.12 29.08
N ILE A 36 2.09 -5.97 28.97
CA ILE A 36 2.64 -4.67 29.37
C ILE A 36 1.70 -4.00 30.35
N ASP A 37 2.24 -3.37 31.39
CA ASP A 37 1.43 -2.72 32.43
C ASP A 37 0.88 -1.37 31.95
N ARG A 38 1.65 -0.65 31.13
CA ARG A 38 1.29 0.68 30.64
C ARG A 38 2.01 1.04 29.35
N ILE A 39 1.31 1.73 28.46
CA ILE A 39 1.90 2.44 27.31
C ILE A 39 2.01 3.91 27.69
N SER A 40 3.19 4.50 27.52
CA SER A 40 3.41 5.93 27.72
C SER A 40 2.63 6.75 26.68
N PRO A 41 2.12 7.95 27.01
CA PRO A 41 1.57 8.84 26.00
C PRO A 41 2.59 9.12 24.90
N PHE A 42 2.13 9.17 23.65
CA PHE A 42 2.96 9.41 22.48
C PHE A 42 2.22 10.31 21.50
N GLU A 43 2.98 10.99 20.65
CA GLU A 43 2.45 11.72 19.50
C GLU A 43 2.73 10.94 18.23
N LEU A 44 1.74 10.90 17.35
CA LEU A 44 1.81 10.18 16.09
C LEU A 44 1.14 11.00 15.01
N THR A 45 1.83 11.18 13.89
CA THR A 45 1.20 11.70 12.67
C THR A 45 0.77 10.51 11.82
N VAL A 46 -0.53 10.37 11.55
CA VAL A 46 -1.05 9.26 10.76
C VAL A 46 -0.84 9.56 9.26
N PRO A 47 -0.19 8.67 8.49
CA PRO A 47 -0.09 8.82 7.03
C PRO A 47 -1.47 8.80 6.36
N GLY A 48 -1.58 9.43 5.19
CA GLY A 48 -2.76 9.33 4.35
C GLY A 48 -3.01 7.89 3.89
N ASP A 49 -4.26 7.55 3.64
CA ASP A 49 -4.64 6.19 3.25
C ASP A 49 -4.45 5.96 1.74
N ILE A 50 -3.67 4.93 1.40
CA ILE A 50 -3.41 4.54 0.01
C ILE A 50 -4.68 4.05 -0.70
N SER A 51 -5.60 3.40 0.01
CA SER A 51 -6.86 2.93 -0.57
C SER A 51 -7.74 4.10 -1.00
N SER A 52 -7.79 5.16 -0.17
CA SER A 52 -8.45 6.42 -0.54
C SER A 52 -7.73 7.13 -1.69
N ALA A 53 -6.40 7.17 -1.69
CA ALA A 53 -5.61 7.75 -2.78
C ALA A 53 -5.81 7.02 -4.11
N ALA A 54 -6.00 5.70 -4.09
CA ALA A 54 -6.18 4.87 -5.28
C ALA A 54 -7.36 5.34 -6.14
N PHE A 55 -8.46 5.81 -5.55
CA PHE A 55 -9.59 6.36 -6.31
C PHE A 55 -9.18 7.58 -7.16
N PHE A 56 -8.43 8.51 -6.56
CA PHE A 56 -7.97 9.70 -7.26
C PHE A 56 -6.92 9.36 -8.32
N ILE A 57 -6.02 8.43 -8.02
CA ILE A 57 -5.02 7.92 -8.97
C ILE A 57 -5.72 7.29 -10.17
N THR A 58 -6.70 6.42 -9.95
CA THR A 58 -7.51 5.80 -11.02
C THR A 58 -8.20 6.86 -11.87
N ALA A 59 -8.85 7.85 -11.23
CA ALA A 59 -9.50 8.94 -11.96
C ALA A 59 -8.50 9.76 -12.80
N ALA A 60 -7.33 10.08 -12.25
CA ALA A 60 -6.29 10.83 -12.95
C ALA A 60 -5.77 10.08 -14.18
N LEU A 61 -5.50 8.78 -14.04
CA LEU A 61 -5.06 7.92 -15.13
C LEU A 61 -6.11 7.85 -16.25
N ILE A 62 -7.39 7.67 -15.92
CA ILE A 62 -8.48 7.60 -16.90
C ILE A 62 -8.69 8.96 -17.60
N CYS A 63 -8.63 10.06 -16.86
CA CYS A 63 -8.80 11.40 -17.41
C CYS A 63 -7.54 11.93 -18.12
N GLY A 64 -6.44 11.16 -18.15
CA GLY A 64 -5.17 11.59 -18.72
C GLY A 64 -4.61 12.84 -18.03
N GLN A 65 -4.79 12.97 -16.71
CA GLN A 65 -4.31 14.09 -15.91
C GLN A 65 -3.13 13.69 -15.03
N GLU A 66 -2.26 14.65 -14.74
CA GLU A 66 -1.26 14.51 -13.69
C GLU A 66 -1.90 14.68 -12.31
N LEU A 67 -1.51 13.83 -11.36
CA LEU A 67 -1.93 13.93 -9.97
C LEU A 67 -0.73 13.79 -9.04
N ARG A 68 -0.66 14.66 -8.04
CA ARG A 68 0.25 14.50 -6.90
C ARG A 68 -0.56 14.28 -5.62
N VAL A 69 -0.37 13.12 -4.99
CA VAL A 69 -0.89 12.79 -3.67
C VAL A 69 0.21 13.02 -2.65
N ASN A 70 0.03 13.99 -1.76
CA ASN A 70 1.01 14.29 -0.71
C ASN A 70 0.71 13.48 0.56
N ARG A 71 1.77 13.11 1.28
CA ARG A 71 1.70 12.46 2.61
C ARG A 71 0.88 11.16 2.63
N CYS A 72 1.00 10.34 1.59
CA CYS A 72 0.37 9.03 1.51
C CYS A 72 1.20 7.98 2.25
N GLY A 73 0.55 7.04 2.94
CA GLY A 73 1.19 5.86 3.50
C GLY A 73 1.77 4.98 2.38
N LEU A 74 2.99 4.50 2.60
CA LEU A 74 3.78 3.70 1.66
C LEU A 74 4.14 2.33 2.25
N ASN A 75 3.29 1.82 3.14
CA ASN A 75 3.52 0.52 3.77
C ASN A 75 3.56 -0.57 2.69
N PRO A 76 4.66 -1.35 2.55
CA PRO A 76 4.78 -2.37 1.50
C PRO A 76 3.64 -3.38 1.49
N SER A 77 3.06 -3.71 2.66
CA SER A 77 1.89 -4.60 2.76
C SER A 77 0.58 -4.01 2.20
N ARG A 78 0.61 -2.76 1.72
CA ARG A 78 -0.52 -1.99 1.19
C ARG A 78 -0.25 -1.38 -0.19
N LEU A 79 0.91 -1.65 -0.80
CA LEU A 79 1.31 -1.05 -2.08
C LEU A 79 0.95 -1.88 -3.31
N GLY A 80 0.20 -2.98 -3.17
CA GLY A 80 -0.08 -3.88 -4.28
C GLY A 80 -0.77 -3.18 -5.46
N PHE A 81 -1.71 -2.27 -5.20
CA PHE A 81 -2.33 -1.44 -6.25
C PHE A 81 -1.30 -0.64 -7.05
N ILE A 82 -0.33 -0.02 -6.36
CA ILE A 82 0.74 0.76 -6.99
C ILE A 82 1.63 -0.13 -7.86
N GLU A 83 1.98 -1.32 -7.40
CA GLU A 83 2.79 -2.27 -8.18
C GLU A 83 2.05 -2.77 -9.42
N VAL A 84 0.74 -3.05 -9.32
CA VAL A 84 -0.05 -3.45 -10.48
C VAL A 84 -0.12 -2.33 -11.51
N ILE A 85 -0.44 -1.09 -11.13
CA ILE A 85 -0.54 0.00 -12.12
C ILE A 85 0.81 0.34 -12.76
N LYS A 86 1.94 0.17 -12.04
CA LYS A 86 3.29 0.24 -12.64
C LYS A 86 3.46 -0.80 -13.73
N ARG A 87 3.04 -2.06 -13.49
CA ARG A 87 3.07 -3.12 -14.49
C ARG A 87 2.13 -2.85 -15.67
N MET A 88 1.00 -2.18 -15.43
CA MET A 88 0.13 -1.68 -16.49
C MET A 88 0.79 -0.55 -17.31
N GLY A 89 1.94 -0.01 -16.90
CA GLY A 89 2.64 1.05 -17.62
C GLY A 89 2.41 2.47 -17.08
N ALA A 90 1.70 2.61 -15.95
CA ALA A 90 1.55 3.90 -15.29
C ALA A 90 2.93 4.45 -14.91
N ARG A 91 3.15 5.74 -15.20
CA ARG A 91 4.38 6.44 -14.81
C ARG A 91 4.19 7.04 -13.43
N LEU A 92 4.96 6.54 -12.48
CA LEU A 92 4.92 6.98 -11.09
C LEU A 92 6.28 7.50 -10.63
N GLU A 93 6.24 8.59 -9.88
CA GLU A 93 7.38 9.12 -9.13
C GLU A 93 6.99 9.07 -7.64
N LEU A 94 7.91 8.58 -6.82
CA LEU A 94 7.70 8.39 -5.40
C LEU A 94 8.81 9.13 -4.64
N GLU A 95 8.39 9.98 -3.71
CA GLU A 95 9.29 10.77 -2.86
C GLU A 95 9.04 10.34 -1.41
N GLU A 96 9.97 9.59 -0.84
CA GLU A 96 9.87 9.11 0.54
C GLU A 96 10.08 10.26 1.53
N GLY A 97 9.21 10.33 2.54
CA GLY A 97 9.37 11.21 3.69
C GLY A 97 10.12 10.53 4.83
N GLU A 98 10.50 11.32 5.85
CA GLU A 98 11.05 10.77 7.09
C GLU A 98 9.98 9.93 7.81
N PRO A 99 10.23 8.64 8.12
CA PRO A 99 9.24 7.77 8.74
C PRO A 99 8.63 8.37 10.01
N THR A 100 7.33 8.20 10.19
CA THR A 100 6.60 8.65 11.39
C THR A 100 5.84 7.47 11.99
N GLY A 101 5.96 7.24 13.29
CA GLY A 101 5.26 6.13 13.94
C GLY A 101 5.66 4.72 13.51
N GLY A 102 6.82 4.56 12.87
CA GLY A 102 7.22 3.30 12.24
C GLY A 102 6.59 3.04 10.86
N GLU A 103 5.69 3.92 10.39
CA GLU A 103 5.07 3.81 9.08
C GLU A 103 5.85 4.62 8.03
N PRO A 104 6.20 4.00 6.89
CA PRO A 104 6.73 4.72 5.75
C PRO A 104 5.62 5.55 5.10
N TRP A 105 5.96 6.75 4.64
CA TRP A 105 5.05 7.63 3.94
C TRP A 105 5.82 8.48 2.94
N GLY A 106 5.10 9.10 2.01
CA GLY A 106 5.74 9.97 1.02
C GLY A 106 4.74 10.72 0.16
N ALA A 107 5.24 11.34 -0.91
CA ALA A 107 4.41 11.84 -1.98
C ALA A 107 4.44 10.86 -3.17
N LEU A 108 3.28 10.68 -3.79
CA LEU A 108 3.10 9.91 -5.01
C LEU A 108 2.71 10.87 -6.11
N ARG A 109 3.44 10.87 -7.23
CA ARG A 109 3.07 11.61 -8.43
C ARG A 109 2.82 10.63 -9.55
N VAL A 110 1.65 10.75 -10.17
CA VAL A 110 1.20 9.91 -11.28
C VAL A 110 1.09 10.80 -12.51
N LEU A 111 1.72 10.34 -13.59
CA LEU A 111 1.72 11.01 -14.88
C LEU A 111 0.78 10.27 -15.85
N PRO A 112 0.11 10.99 -16.75
CA PRO A 112 -0.72 10.37 -17.76
C PRO A 112 0.10 9.57 -18.77
N GLY A 113 -0.49 8.53 -19.32
CA GLY A 113 0.10 7.66 -20.33
C GLY A 113 -0.83 6.49 -20.68
N PRO A 114 -0.53 5.74 -21.74
CA PRO A 114 -1.26 4.53 -22.05
C PRO A 114 -1.07 3.50 -20.95
N LEU A 115 -2.13 2.75 -20.67
CA LEU A 115 -2.08 1.58 -19.79
C LEU A 115 -2.30 0.32 -20.63
N HIS A 116 -1.66 -0.77 -20.26
CA HIS A 116 -1.79 -2.08 -20.88
C HIS A 116 -2.37 -3.08 -19.89
N GLY A 117 -3.06 -4.10 -20.41
CA GLY A 117 -3.54 -5.20 -19.58
C GLY A 117 -2.39 -5.90 -18.85
N THR A 118 -2.62 -6.32 -17.62
CA THR A 118 -1.65 -7.10 -16.83
C THR A 118 -2.35 -8.19 -16.02
N GLU A 119 -1.58 -9.17 -15.56
CA GLU A 119 -2.05 -10.21 -14.66
C GLU A 119 -1.89 -9.76 -13.20
N VAL A 120 -2.91 -10.04 -12.39
CA VAL A 120 -2.90 -9.87 -10.93
C VAL A 120 -2.93 -11.26 -10.32
N THR A 121 -1.87 -11.63 -9.61
CA THR A 121 -1.71 -12.98 -9.08
C THR A 121 -2.28 -13.11 -7.67
N SER A 122 -2.56 -14.35 -7.24
CA SER A 122 -3.21 -14.63 -5.95
C SER A 122 -2.41 -14.19 -4.73
N ASP A 123 -1.07 -14.18 -4.85
CA ASP A 123 -0.15 -13.76 -3.79
C ASP A 123 -0.11 -12.25 -3.57
N GLU A 124 -0.56 -11.45 -4.54
CA GLU A 124 -0.65 -9.99 -4.41
C GLU A 124 -1.91 -9.54 -3.69
N ILE A 125 -2.97 -10.37 -3.74
CA ILE A 125 -4.31 -10.05 -3.22
C ILE A 125 -4.30 -9.51 -1.79
N PRO A 126 -3.54 -10.05 -0.81
CA PRO A 126 -3.50 -9.49 0.55
C PRO A 126 -3.10 -8.01 0.61
N SER A 127 -2.29 -7.56 -0.36
CA SER A 127 -1.75 -6.19 -0.41
C SER A 127 -2.59 -5.20 -1.21
N LEU A 128 -3.63 -5.67 -1.93
CA LEU A 128 -4.46 -4.87 -2.83
C LEU A 128 -5.95 -5.25 -2.88
N ILE A 129 -6.42 -6.05 -1.92
CA ILE A 129 -7.79 -6.60 -1.92
C ILE A 129 -8.88 -5.53 -2.06
N ASP A 130 -8.66 -4.36 -1.43
CA ASP A 130 -9.60 -3.26 -1.42
C ASP A 130 -9.62 -2.52 -2.78
N GLU A 131 -8.54 -2.62 -3.57
CA GLU A 131 -8.35 -1.92 -4.84
C GLU A 131 -8.67 -2.77 -6.08
N ILE A 132 -9.03 -4.05 -5.92
CA ILE A 132 -9.46 -4.92 -7.03
C ILE A 132 -10.56 -4.25 -7.90
N PRO A 133 -11.61 -3.61 -7.33
CA PRO A 133 -12.60 -2.92 -8.15
C PRO A 133 -12.01 -1.80 -9.00
N LEU A 134 -11.01 -1.08 -8.49
CA LEU A 134 -10.36 0.01 -9.22
C LEU A 134 -9.44 -0.52 -10.33
N LEU A 135 -8.74 -1.63 -10.08
CA LEU A 135 -7.95 -2.32 -11.11
C LEU A 135 -8.85 -2.84 -12.24
N ALA A 136 -10.04 -3.35 -11.92
CA ALA A 136 -11.02 -3.76 -12.93
C ALA A 136 -11.48 -2.58 -13.81
N VAL A 137 -11.70 -1.40 -13.20
CA VAL A 137 -11.99 -0.17 -13.96
C VAL A 137 -10.82 0.20 -14.85
N LEU A 138 -9.58 0.26 -14.33
CA LEU A 138 -8.40 0.58 -15.13
C LEU A 138 -8.20 -0.39 -16.29
N GLY A 139 -8.41 -1.69 -16.07
CA GLY A 139 -8.35 -2.71 -17.10
C GLY A 139 -9.36 -2.50 -18.24
N ALA A 140 -10.52 -1.91 -17.97
CA ALA A 140 -11.50 -1.57 -19.00
C ALA A 140 -11.05 -0.40 -19.89
N PHE A 141 -10.14 0.45 -19.42
CA PHE A 141 -9.55 1.58 -20.16
C PHE A 141 -8.16 1.26 -20.72
N ALA A 142 -7.59 0.10 -20.40
CA ALA A 142 -6.28 -0.31 -20.90
C ALA A 142 -6.34 -0.69 -22.39
N GLU A 143 -5.24 -0.40 -23.10
CA GLU A 143 -5.02 -0.83 -24.47
C GLU A 143 -4.98 -2.36 -24.55
N ARG A 144 -5.55 -2.90 -25.62
CA ARG A 144 -5.56 -4.34 -25.88
C ARG A 144 -4.33 -4.71 -26.70
N ASP A 145 -3.47 -5.57 -26.15
CA ASP A 145 -2.31 -6.10 -26.89
C ASP A 145 -2.68 -7.27 -27.84
N HIS A 146 -3.96 -7.68 -27.92
CA HIS A 146 -4.40 -8.77 -28.81
C HIS A 146 -5.74 -8.50 -29.55
N PRO A 147 -5.82 -8.76 -30.87
CA PRO A 147 -7.07 -8.75 -31.61
C PRO A 147 -7.94 -9.96 -31.23
N CYS A 148 -9.26 -9.75 -31.15
CA CYS A 148 -10.26 -10.80 -30.94
C CYS A 148 -10.26 -11.87 -32.03
#